data_AF-I3XCS7-F1
#
_entry.id   AF-I3XCS7-F1
#
_cell.length_a   1.000
_cell.length_b   1.000
_cell.length_c   1.000
_cell.angle_alpha   90.00
_cell.angle_beta   90.00
_cell.angle_gamma   90.00
#
_symmetry.space_group_name_H-M   'P 1'
#
loop_
_entity.id
_entity.type
_entity.pdbx_description
1 polymer ?
#
loop_
_entity_poly.entity_id
_entity_poly.type
_entity_poly.pdbx_seq_one_letter_code
_entity_poly.pdbx_strand_id
1 'polypeptide(L)'
;MERSTKDPPLAVAILILLFGPILWAGHLFLVYAFQSATCAISGVAATISRAAVAAPVILLTLAVAAFLALALWRFRSFAWLLPDETHNLRNQRFSTQVGRLLILLSLVGVVWTGAAALFLDPCGQIR
;
A
#
# COMPACT_ATOMS: atom_id res chain seq x y z
N MET A 1 -28.17 -19.31 -28.19
CA MET A 1 -27.84 -19.33 -26.75
C MET A 1 -26.41 -19.86 -26.68
N GLU A 2 -25.36 -19.16 -26.24
CA GLU A 2 -25.18 -17.94 -25.46
C GLU A 2 -23.86 -17.30 -25.92
N ARG A 3 -23.82 -15.98 -26.14
CA ARG A 3 -22.54 -15.26 -26.23
C ARG A 3 -22.10 -15.05 -24.79
N SER A 4 -21.13 -15.84 -24.34
CA SER A 4 -20.39 -15.57 -23.10
C SER A 4 -19.57 -14.29 -23.31
N THR A 5 -20.14 -13.17 -22.88
CA THR A 5 -19.54 -11.84 -22.82
C THR A 5 -18.30 -11.89 -21.94
N LYS A 6 -17.15 -12.06 -22.59
CA LYS A 6 -15.83 -11.95 -22.00
C LYS A 6 -15.46 -10.46 -21.92
N ASP A 7 -16.24 -9.69 -21.18
CA ASP A 7 -15.87 -8.32 -20.81
C ASP A 7 -14.57 -8.44 -19.99
N PRO A 8 -13.47 -7.73 -20.31
CA PRO A 8 -12.36 -7.61 -19.38
C PRO A 8 -12.95 -7.00 -18.09
N PRO A 9 -13.02 -7.79 -17.01
CA PRO A 9 -14.11 -7.63 -16.06
C PRO A 9 -13.86 -6.38 -15.23
N LEU A 10 -14.92 -5.64 -14.91
CA LEU A 10 -14.96 -4.56 -13.90
C LEU A 10 -14.06 -4.84 -12.68
N ALA A 11 -13.96 -6.12 -12.28
CA ALA A 11 -13.04 -6.61 -11.26
C ALA A 11 -11.57 -6.17 -11.45
N VAL A 12 -11.03 -6.19 -12.67
CA VAL A 12 -9.65 -5.75 -12.96
C VAL A 12 -9.50 -4.24 -12.77
N ALA A 13 -10.47 -3.45 -13.25
CA ALA A 13 -10.45 -2.00 -13.05
C ALA A 13 -10.52 -1.64 -11.55
N ILE A 14 -11.38 -2.31 -10.80
CA ILE A 14 -11.51 -2.17 -9.34
C ILE A 14 -10.19 -2.58 -8.64
N LEU A 15 -9.58 -3.70 -9.03
CA LEU A 15 -8.27 -4.13 -8.50
C LEU A 15 -7.17 -3.10 -8.73
N ILE A 16 -7.13 -2.49 -9.92
CA ILE A 16 -6.16 -1.43 -10.26
C ILE A 16 -6.40 -0.17 -9.39
N LEU A 17 -7.67 0.20 -9.17
CA LEU A 17 -8.05 1.33 -8.29
C LEU A 17 -7.69 1.05 -6.81
N LEU A 18 -7.93 -0.18 -6.33
CA LEU A 18 -7.64 -0.58 -4.95
C LEU A 18 -6.19 -0.98 -4.71
N PHE A 19 -5.37 -1.06 -5.75
CA PHE A 19 -3.98 -1.50 -5.64
C PHE A 19 -3.18 -0.67 -4.61
N GLY A 20 -3.39 0.66 -4.60
CA GLY A 20 -2.79 1.55 -3.61
C GLY A 20 -3.23 1.22 -2.17
N PRO A 21 -4.54 1.20 -1.86
CA PRO A 21 -5.05 0.79 -0.54
C PRO A 21 -4.64 -0.61 -0.09
N ILE A 22 -4.61 -1.58 -1.02
CA ILE A 22 -4.18 -2.96 -0.74
C ILE A 22 -2.70 -3.00 -0.36
N LEU A 23 -1.85 -2.28 -1.09
CA LEU A 23 -0.43 -2.15 -0.75
C LEU A 23 -0.23 -1.50 0.61
N TRP A 24 -1.00 -0.47 0.93
CA TRP A 24 -0.94 0.16 2.24
C TRP A 24 -1.37 -0.79 3.36
N ALA A 25 -2.48 -1.51 3.19
CA ALA A 25 -2.95 -2.51 4.15
C ALA A 25 -1.93 -3.64 4.35
N GLY A 26 -1.33 -4.13 3.25
CA GLY A 26 -0.27 -5.14 3.30
C GLY A 26 0.99 -4.64 4.01
N HIS A 27 1.39 -3.39 3.78
CA HIS A 27 2.50 -2.76 4.49
C HIS A 27 2.23 -2.68 6.00
N LEU A 28 1.05 -2.20 6.40
CA LEU A 28 0.65 -2.12 7.81
C LEU A 28 0.66 -3.49 8.47
N PHE A 29 0.09 -4.49 7.80
CA PHE A 29 0.04 -5.85 8.29
C PHE A 29 1.44 -6.42 8.51
N LEU A 30 2.36 -6.25 7.55
CA LEU A 30 3.74 -6.71 7.66
C LEU A 30 4.50 -6.03 8.80
N VAL A 31 4.39 -4.71 8.93
CA VAL A 31 5.05 -3.95 10.01
C VAL A 31 4.54 -4.44 11.37
N TYR A 32 3.23 -4.56 11.53
CA TYR A 32 2.62 -4.95 12.79
C TYR A 32 2.89 -6.42 13.15
N ALA A 33 2.82 -7.33 12.17
CA ALA A 33 3.14 -8.74 12.36
C ALA A 33 4.61 -8.92 12.75
N PHE A 34 5.52 -8.18 12.12
CA PHE A 34 6.95 -8.22 12.46
C PHE A 34 7.21 -7.67 13.86
N GLN A 35 6.59 -6.54 14.24
CA GLN A 35 6.67 -6.02 15.60
C GLN A 35 6.14 -7.02 16.64
N SER A 36 4.99 -7.64 16.37
CA SER A 36 4.39 -8.64 17.26
C SER A 36 5.29 -9.87 17.43
N ALA A 37 5.84 -10.39 16.33
CA ALA A 37 6.75 -11.53 16.35
C ALA A 37 8.06 -11.21 17.08
N THR A 38 8.66 -10.04 16.81
CA THR A 38 9.90 -9.62 17.49
C THR A 38 9.69 -9.43 18.99
N CYS A 39 8.55 -8.88 19.44
CA CYS A 39 8.25 -8.81 20.86
C CYS A 39 8.05 -10.19 21.49
N ALA A 40 7.32 -11.10 20.83
CA ALA A 40 7.15 -12.47 21.34
C ALA A 40 8.48 -13.22 21.49
N ILE A 41 9.42 -13.02 20.56
CA ILE A 41 10.75 -13.65 20.59
C ILE A 41 11.67 -12.97 21.62
N SER A 42 11.58 -11.64 21.78
CA SER A 42 12.40 -10.89 22.75
C SER A 42 12.08 -11.20 24.22
N GLY A 43 10.91 -11.79 24.50
CA GLY A 43 10.59 -12.36 25.81
C GLY A 43 11.35 -13.66 26.11
N VAL A 44 11.93 -14.32 25.10
CA VAL A 44 12.60 -15.63 25.18
C VAL A 44 14.10 -15.53 24.89
N ALA A 45 14.53 -14.61 24.02
CA ALA A 45 15.91 -14.38 23.63
C ALA A 45 16.30 -12.91 23.83
N ALA A 46 17.54 -12.68 24.27
CA ALA A 46 18.18 -11.41 24.62
C ALA A 46 17.59 -10.13 23.98
N THR A 47 17.50 -9.07 24.80
CA THR A 47 17.03 -7.71 24.47
C THR A 47 17.30 -7.29 23.03
N ILE A 48 16.29 -7.40 22.16
CA ILE A 48 16.35 -6.87 20.80
C ILE A 48 16.35 -5.34 20.90
N SER A 49 17.37 -4.68 20.34
CA SER A 49 17.47 -3.22 20.37
C SER A 49 16.41 -2.59 19.47
N ARG A 50 15.87 -1.42 19.86
CA ARG A 50 14.92 -0.65 19.03
C ARG A 50 15.43 -0.46 17.60
N ALA A 51 16.73 -0.27 17.42
CA ALA A 51 17.35 -0.09 16.11
C ALA A 51 17.20 -1.33 15.20
N ALA A 52 17.26 -2.54 15.77
CA ALA A 52 17.10 -3.79 15.01
C ALA A 52 15.67 -3.98 14.48
N VAL A 53 14.66 -3.40 15.15
CA VAL A 53 13.25 -3.42 14.68
C VAL A 53 12.94 -2.21 13.80
N ALA A 54 13.47 -1.03 14.12
CA ALA A 54 13.20 0.19 13.37
C ALA A 54 13.83 0.17 11.96
N ALA A 55 15.06 -0.32 11.82
CA ALA A 55 15.75 -0.37 10.53
C ALA A 55 14.97 -1.12 9.42
N PRO A 56 14.47 -2.37 9.63
CA PRO A 56 13.70 -3.07 8.60
C PRO A 56 12.35 -2.41 8.34
N VAL A 57 11.69 -1.85 9.35
CA VAL A 57 10.43 -1.11 9.16
C VAL A 57 10.65 0.12 8.29
N ILE A 58 11.66 0.94 8.58
CA ILE A 58 12.02 2.12 7.76
C ILE A 58 12.34 1.69 6.33
N LEU A 59 13.15 0.65 6.16
CA LEU A 59 13.54 0.16 4.83
C LEU A 59 12.30 -0.29 4.03
N LEU A 60 11.39 -1.03 4.68
CA LEU A 60 10.13 -1.48 4.06
C LEU A 60 9.22 -0.29 3.73
N THR A 61 9.09 0.68 4.63
CA THR A 61 8.31 1.91 4.39
C THR A 61 8.86 2.69 3.21
N LEU A 62 10.19 2.89 3.14
CA LEU A 62 10.84 3.57 2.03
C LEU A 62 10.66 2.81 0.71
N ALA A 63 10.79 1.48 0.73
CA ALA A 63 10.60 0.64 -0.45
C ALA A 63 9.16 0.73 -1.00
N VAL A 64 8.15 0.62 -0.12
CA VAL A 64 6.74 0.74 -0.51
C VAL A 64 6.41 2.16 -0.95
N ALA A 65 6.91 3.18 -0.26
CA ALA A 65 6.70 4.58 -0.65
C ALA A 65 7.33 4.88 -2.01
N ALA A 66 8.56 4.43 -2.26
CA ALA A 66 9.23 4.56 -3.55
C ALA A 66 8.46 3.81 -4.65
N PHE A 67 7.96 2.61 -4.36
CA PHE A 67 7.15 1.84 -5.30
C PHE A 67 5.83 2.55 -5.64
N LEU A 68 5.12 3.09 -4.65
CA LEU A 68 3.90 3.88 -4.85
C LEU A 68 4.18 5.20 -5.60
N ALA A 69 5.31 5.85 -5.32
CA ALA A 69 5.74 7.06 -6.04
C ALA A 69 6.05 6.76 -7.52
N LEU A 70 6.77 5.66 -7.79
CA LEU A 70 7.02 5.17 -9.14
C LEU A 70 5.72 4.78 -9.84
N ALA A 71 4.81 4.11 -9.14
CA ALA A 71 3.49 3.76 -9.65
C ALA A 71 2.68 5.01 -10.01
N LEU A 72 2.66 6.05 -9.15
CA LEU A 72 2.04 7.34 -9.45
C LEU A 72 2.64 7.99 -10.71
N TRP A 73 3.98 7.99 -10.79
CA TRP A 73 4.67 8.60 -11.92
C TRP A 73 4.37 7.86 -13.22
N ARG A 74 4.31 6.54 -13.16
CA ARG A 74 4.00 5.69 -14.31
C ARG A 74 2.51 5.70 -14.66
N PHE A 75 1.60 5.81 -13.69
CA PHE A 75 0.16 5.97 -13.92
C PHE A 75 -0.14 7.21 -14.75
N ARG A 76 0.64 8.28 -14.58
CA ARG A 76 0.53 9.49 -15.42
C ARG A 76 0.85 9.20 -16.90
N SER A 77 1.68 8.19 -17.19
CA SER A 77 1.95 7.71 -18.56
C SER A 77 0.99 6.61 -19.02
N PHE A 78 0.48 5.76 -18.12
CA PHE A 78 -0.48 4.68 -18.42
C PHE A 78 -1.94 5.15 -18.57
N ALA A 79 -2.24 6.44 -18.37
CA ALA A 79 -3.55 7.01 -18.66
C ALA A 79 -4.03 6.74 -20.11
N TRP A 80 -3.09 6.45 -21.02
CA TRP A 80 -3.37 6.11 -22.42
C TRP A 80 -3.72 4.63 -22.66
N LEU A 81 -3.52 3.75 -21.68
CA LEU A 81 -3.71 2.29 -21.80
C LEU A 81 -5.00 1.77 -21.13
N LEU A 82 -5.81 2.65 -20.54
CA LEU A 82 -7.17 2.26 -20.13
C LEU A 82 -8.00 2.02 -21.39
N PRO A 83 -8.57 0.81 -21.58
CA PRO A 83 -9.34 0.49 -22.76
C PRO A 83 -10.48 1.49 -22.96
N ASP A 84 -10.64 1.89 -24.22
CA ASP A 84 -11.60 2.85 -24.79
C ASP A 84 -13.08 2.39 -24.66
N GLU A 85 -13.39 1.53 -23.70
CA GLU A 85 -14.71 0.96 -23.43
C GLU A 85 -15.54 1.83 -22.46
N THR A 86 -15.15 3.10 -22.29
CA THR A 86 -16.02 4.09 -21.66
C THR A 86 -16.12 5.26 -22.62
N HIS A 87 -17.14 5.21 -23.48
CA HIS A 87 -17.55 6.21 -24.47
C HIS A 87 -17.86 7.61 -23.89
N ASN A 88 -17.42 7.91 -22.66
CA ASN A 88 -17.72 9.09 -21.90
C ASN A 88 -16.41 9.62 -21.26
N LEU A 89 -15.72 10.52 -21.97
CA LEU A 89 -14.48 11.19 -21.54
C LEU A 89 -14.54 11.76 -20.11
N ARG A 90 -15.74 12.04 -19.60
CA ARG A 90 -15.98 12.50 -18.23
C ARG A 90 -15.74 11.40 -17.18
N ASN A 91 -16.05 10.14 -17.49
CA ASN A 91 -15.87 8.99 -16.59
C ASN A 91 -14.39 8.58 -16.47
N GLN A 92 -13.61 8.65 -17.56
CA GLN A 92 -12.16 8.40 -17.52
C GLN A 92 -11.41 9.41 -16.64
N ARG A 93 -11.75 10.71 -16.74
CA ARG A 93 -11.14 11.74 -15.88
C ARG A 93 -11.48 11.53 -14.41
N PHE A 94 -12.70 11.10 -14.10
CA PHE A 94 -13.09 10.81 -12.73
C PHE A 94 -12.32 9.61 -12.17
N SER A 95 -12.27 8.48 -12.88
CA SER A 95 -11.54 7.29 -12.42
C SER A 95 -10.03 7.53 -12.25
N THR A 96 -9.42 8.32 -13.14
CA THR A 96 -7.99 8.69 -13.01
C THR A 96 -7.74 9.63 -11.84
N GLN A 97 -8.64 10.58 -11.56
CA GLN A 97 -8.57 11.45 -10.38
C GLN A 97 -8.74 10.66 -9.08
N VAL A 98 -9.72 9.77 -9.02
CA VAL A 98 -9.98 8.91 -7.84
C VAL A 98 -8.80 7.98 -7.59
N GLY A 99 -8.27 7.32 -8.62
CA GLY A 99 -7.07 6.48 -8.49
C GLY A 99 -5.86 7.27 -7.97
N ARG A 100 -5.67 8.51 -8.43
CA ARG A 100 -4.59 9.38 -7.94
C ARG A 100 -4.78 9.79 -6.48
N LEU A 101 -6.01 10.12 -6.08
CA LEU A 101 -6.36 10.41 -4.69
C LEU A 101 -6.13 9.19 -3.79
N LEU A 102 -6.53 8.00 -4.23
CA LEU A 102 -6.32 6.76 -3.49
C LEU A 102 -4.83 6.46 -3.30
N ILE A 103 -4.00 6.65 -4.33
CA ILE A 103 -2.56 6.43 -4.18
C ILE A 103 -1.92 7.50 -3.29
N LEU A 104 -2.31 8.78 -3.40
CA LEU A 104 -1.83 9.83 -2.49
C LEU A 104 -2.23 9.53 -1.04
N LEU A 105 -3.47 9.09 -0.82
CA LEU A 105 -3.96 8.70 0.49
C LEU A 105 -3.16 7.53 1.05
N SER A 106 -2.86 6.51 0.23
CA SER A 106 -1.98 5.41 0.62
C SER A 106 -0.56 5.86 0.93
N LEU A 107 -0.01 6.81 0.17
CA LEU A 107 1.34 7.33 0.39
C LEU A 107 1.42 8.08 1.73
N VAL A 108 0.44 8.93 2.01
CA VAL A 108 0.28 9.57 3.33
C VAL A 108 0.13 8.52 4.42
N GLY A 109 -0.67 7.49 4.19
CA GLY A 109 -0.84 6.37 5.10
C GLY A 109 0.48 5.67 5.42
N VAL A 110 1.28 5.29 4.40
CA VAL A 110 2.57 4.61 4.56
C VAL A 110 3.55 5.48 5.35
N VAL A 111 3.66 6.77 5.00
CA VAL A 111 4.56 7.72 5.68
C VAL A 111 4.14 7.91 7.12
N TRP A 112 2.85 8.08 7.38
CA TRP A 112 2.30 8.26 8.72
C TRP A 112 2.51 7.02 9.59
N THR A 113 2.25 5.82 9.06
CA THR A 113 2.45 4.56 9.78
C THR A 113 3.93 4.28 10.06
N GLY A 114 4.81 4.58 9.10
CA GLY A 114 6.26 4.48 9.30
C GLY A 114 6.76 5.47 10.35
N ALA A 115 6.24 6.70 10.34
CA ALA A 115 6.55 7.70 11.38
C ALA A 115 6.07 7.24 12.77
N ALA A 116 4.84 6.75 12.89
CA ALA A 116 4.32 6.22 14.14
C ALA A 116 5.19 5.08 14.71
N ALA A 117 5.71 4.20 13.85
CA ALA A 117 6.60 3.12 14.25
C ALA A 117 7.94 3.59 14.85
N LEU A 118 8.37 4.82 14.58
CA LEU A 118 9.56 5.43 15.20
C LEU A 118 9.28 5.99 16.60
N PHE A 119 8.05 6.46 16.82
CA PHE A 119 7.64 7.06 18.09
C PHE A 119 7.19 6.02 19.12
N LEU A 120 6.62 4.89 18.70
CA LEU A 120 6.17 3.85 19.63
C LEU A 120 7.32 2.95 20.09
N ASP A 121 7.36 2.68 21.39
CA ASP A 121 8.16 1.58 21.94
C ASP A 121 7.53 0.25 21.49
N PRO A 122 8.23 -0.57 20.68
CA PRO A 122 7.61 -1.75 20.07
C PRO A 122 7.07 -2.74 21.11
N CYS A 123 7.73 -2.85 22.26
CA CYS A 123 7.34 -3.81 23.32
C CYS A 123 6.99 -3.14 24.66
N GLY A 124 6.89 -1.80 24.72
CA GLY A 124 6.63 -1.07 25.97
C GLY A 124 5.21 -1.24 26.50
N GLN A 125 4.26 -1.68 25.66
CA GLN A 125 2.85 -1.90 26.03
C GLN A 125 2.59 -3.24 26.74
N ILE A 126 3.54 -4.19 26.71
CA ILE A 126 3.38 -5.54 27.29
C ILE A 126 4.17 -5.69 28.60
N ARG A 127 4.66 -4.59 29.18
CA ARG A 127 5.35 -4.59 30.48
C ARG A 127 4.47 -4.02 31.57
#